data_AF-A0A367LUN5-F1
#
_entry.id   AF-A0A367LUN5-F1
#
_cell.length_a   1.000
_cell.length_b   1.000
_cell.length_c   1.000
_cell.angle_alpha   90.00
_cell.angle_beta   90.00
_cell.angle_gamma   90.00
#
_symmetry.space_group_name_H-M   'P 1'
#
loop_
_entity.id
_entity.type
_entity.pdbx_description
1 polymer ?
#
loop_
_entity_poly.entity_id
_entity_poly.type
_entity_poly.pdbx_seq_one_letter_code
_entity_poly.pdbx_strand_id
1 'polypeptide(L)'
;VVPQVMSRPDQAKVTVAKGDIKAIAAALDMYKLDNFAYPSTQQGLEALVKKPTGNPQPKNWNKDGYLKKLPVDPWGNPYQYLAPGTKGPFDLYSLGADGK
;
A
#
# COMPACT_ATOMS: atom_id res chain seq x y z
N VAL A 1 -31.06 -24.62 -16.41
CA VAL A 1 -29.62 -24.60 -16.05
C VAL A 1 -29.19 -23.15 -15.92
N VAL A 2 -28.84 -22.69 -14.71
CA VAL A 2 -28.32 -21.32 -14.51
C VAL A 2 -26.80 -21.36 -14.70
N PRO A 3 -26.20 -20.58 -15.62
CA PRO A 3 -24.76 -20.64 -15.82
C PRO A 3 -24.09 -19.98 -14.61
N GLN A 4 -23.21 -20.73 -13.95
CA GLN A 4 -22.41 -20.29 -12.82
C GLN A 4 -21.34 -19.29 -13.32
N VAL A 5 -21.74 -18.04 -13.54
CA VAL A 5 -20.85 -16.90 -13.84
C VAL A 5 -20.38 -16.29 -12.53
N MET A 6 -19.77 -17.10 -11.67
CA MET A 6 -19.06 -16.63 -10.49
C MET A 6 -17.59 -17.05 -10.64
N SER A 7 -16.69 -16.10 -10.36
CA SER A 7 -15.26 -16.31 -10.05
C SER A 7 -14.16 -16.06 -11.10
N ARG A 8 -14.45 -15.59 -12.32
CA ARG A 8 -13.37 -15.02 -13.19
C ARG A 8 -12.95 -13.58 -12.84
N PRO A 9 -13.86 -12.64 -12.49
CA PRO A 9 -13.44 -11.29 -12.17
C PRO A 9 -12.58 -11.25 -10.90
N ASP A 10 -12.85 -12.11 -9.91
CA ASP A 10 -12.17 -12.09 -8.60
C ASP A 10 -10.67 -12.43 -8.71
N GLN A 11 -10.28 -13.39 -9.54
CA GLN A 11 -8.86 -13.70 -9.75
C GLN A 11 -8.10 -12.57 -10.46
N ALA A 12 -8.74 -11.90 -11.42
CA ALA A 12 -8.15 -10.74 -12.09
C ALA A 12 -7.93 -9.60 -11.08
N LYS A 13 -8.93 -9.35 -10.22
CA LYS A 13 -8.84 -8.39 -9.12
C LYS A 13 -7.70 -8.72 -8.15
N VAL A 14 -7.58 -9.96 -7.70
CA VAL A 14 -6.46 -10.39 -6.84
C VAL A 14 -5.11 -10.15 -7.52
N THR A 15 -5.01 -10.38 -8.82
CA THR A 15 -3.77 -10.17 -9.58
C THR A 15 -3.39 -8.69 -9.66
N VAL A 16 -4.37 -7.81 -9.95
CA VAL A 16 -4.19 -6.35 -9.92
C VAL A 16 -3.74 -5.92 -8.53
N ALA A 17 -4.44 -6.37 -7.49
CA ALA A 17 -4.11 -5.99 -6.12
C ALA A 17 -2.70 -6.42 -5.70
N LYS A 18 -2.25 -7.60 -6.11
CA LYS A 18 -0.86 -8.05 -5.90
C LYS A 18 0.15 -7.16 -6.62
N GLY A 19 -0.16 -6.68 -7.82
CA GLY A 19 0.66 -5.73 -8.56
C GLY A 19 0.79 -4.40 -7.82
N ASP A 20 -0.33 -3.86 -7.35
CA ASP A 20 -0.38 -2.62 -6.58
C ASP A 20 0.40 -2.75 -5.26
N ILE A 21 0.21 -3.85 -4.51
CA ILE A 21 0.97 -4.13 -3.28
C ILE A 21 2.47 -4.16 -3.57
N LYS A 22 2.92 -4.78 -4.66
CA LYS A 22 4.34 -4.79 -5.06
C LYS A 22 4.86 -3.39 -5.37
N ALA A 23 4.07 -2.57 -6.07
CA ALA A 23 4.45 -1.20 -6.39
C ALA A 23 4.56 -0.33 -5.12
N ILE A 24 3.59 -0.46 -4.21
CA ILE A 24 3.61 0.23 -2.91
C ILE A 24 4.79 -0.26 -2.07
N ALA A 25 5.05 -1.57 -2.01
CA ALA A 25 6.19 -2.13 -1.29
C ALA A 25 7.53 -1.56 -1.82
N ALA A 26 7.71 -1.51 -3.14
CA ALA A 26 8.90 -0.91 -3.74
C ALA A 26 9.06 0.58 -3.37
N ALA A 27 7.96 1.33 -3.33
CA ALA A 27 7.96 2.73 -2.88
C ALA A 27 8.30 2.87 -1.39
N LEU A 28 7.83 1.95 -0.53
CA LEU A 28 8.19 1.88 0.88
C LEU A 28 9.68 1.58 1.06
N ASP A 29 10.23 0.64 0.30
CA ASP A 29 11.66 0.30 0.31
C ASP A 29 12.51 1.51 -0.11
N MET A 30 12.11 2.25 -1.14
CA MET A 30 12.77 3.51 -1.53
C MET A 30 12.70 4.57 -0.42
N TYR A 31 11.52 4.76 0.19
CA TYR A 31 11.35 5.68 1.31
C TYR A 31 12.31 5.34 2.46
N LYS A 32 12.43 4.04 2.78
CA LYS A 32 13.36 3.55 3.80
C LYS A 32 14.80 3.78 3.40
N LEU A 33 15.16 3.66 2.13
CA LEU A 33 16.53 3.89 1.65
C LEU A 33 16.95 5.35 1.86
N ASP A 34 16.06 6.30 1.57
CA ASP A 34 16.33 7.74 1.76
C ASP A 34 16.28 8.18 3.22
N ASN A 35 15.29 7.68 3.97
CA ASN A 35 14.96 8.15 5.32
C ASN A 35 15.49 7.24 6.43
N PHE A 36 16.10 6.11 6.06
CA PHE A 36 16.57 5.02 6.94
C PHE A 36 15.47 4.37 7.81
N ALA A 37 14.22 4.77 7.60
CA ALA A 37 13.06 4.30 8.34
C ALA A 37 11.84 4.26 7.43
N TYR A 38 10.93 3.34 7.69
CA TYR A 38 9.63 3.30 7.04
C TYR A 38 8.70 4.39 7.61
N PRO A 39 7.68 4.83 6.84
CA PRO A 39 6.66 5.71 7.40
C PRO A 39 5.91 5.01 8.54
N SER A 40 5.38 5.78 9.48
CA SER A 40 4.60 5.21 10.59
C SER A 40 3.16 4.92 10.15
N THR A 41 2.46 4.03 10.87
CA THR A 41 1.03 3.74 10.62
C THR A 41 0.17 5.01 10.60
N GLN A 42 0.51 6.00 11.42
CA GLN A 42 -0.21 7.28 11.48
C GLN A 42 0.03 8.15 10.23
N GLN A 43 1.23 8.08 9.64
CA GLN A 43 1.52 8.73 8.36
C GLN A 43 0.88 7.95 7.20
N GLY A 44 0.79 6.63 7.33
CA GLY A 44 0.17 5.74 6.36
C GLY A 44 0.92 5.70 5.03
N LEU A 45 0.26 5.14 4.02
CA LEU A 45 0.78 5.11 2.65
C LEU A 45 0.77 6.49 1.98
N GLU A 46 0.04 7.45 2.54
CA GLU A 46 0.05 8.83 2.04
C GLU A 46 1.46 9.44 2.09
N ALA A 47 2.30 8.98 3.03
CA ALA A 47 3.71 9.34 3.11
C ALA A 47 4.53 9.05 1.84
N LEU A 48 4.03 8.17 0.96
CA LEU A 48 4.66 7.84 -0.31
C LEU A 48 4.30 8.85 -1.41
N VAL A 49 3.17 9.54 -1.29
CA VAL A 49 2.70 10.52 -2.29
C VAL A 49 2.97 11.94 -1.85
N LYS A 50 2.68 12.26 -0.59
CA LYS A 50 2.88 13.58 0.01
C LYS A 50 3.88 13.48 1.14
N LYS A 51 4.68 14.54 1.33
CA LYS A 51 5.62 14.63 2.44
C LYS A 51 4.85 14.48 3.75
N PRO A 52 5.09 13.42 4.55
CA PRO A 52 4.37 13.25 5.79
C PRO A 52 4.78 14.34 6.80
N THR A 53 3.78 15.00 7.37
CA THR A 53 3.94 15.94 8.48
C THR A 53 3.73 15.20 9.78
N GLY A 54 4.80 14.60 10.32
CA GLY A 54 4.73 13.85 11.56
C GLY A 54 6.07 13.26 11.97
N ASN A 55 6.11 12.64 13.14
CA ASN A 55 7.30 11.97 13.66
C ASN A 55 7.29 10.49 13.21
N PRO A 56 8.41 9.94 12.70
CA PRO A 56 9.68 10.59 12.42
C PRO A 56 9.62 11.51 11.19
N GLN A 57 10.28 12.67 11.29
CA GLN A 57 10.36 13.61 10.19
C GLN A 57 11.31 13.06 9.12
N PRO A 58 10.86 12.92 7.86
CA PRO A 58 11.71 12.34 6.83
C PRO A 58 12.85 13.31 6.48
N LYS A 59 14.10 12.83 6.61
CA LYS A 59 15.30 13.62 6.36
C LYS A 59 15.52 13.87 4.87
N ASN A 60 15.33 12.86 4.04
CA ASN A 60 15.57 12.92 2.59
C ASN A 60 14.33 12.50 1.80
N TRP A 61 13.14 12.93 2.22
CA TRP A 61 11.93 12.63 1.46
C TRP A 61 12.03 13.13 0.02
N ASN A 62 11.78 12.27 -0.96
CA ASN A 62 11.73 12.68 -2.36
C ASN A 62 10.55 13.63 -2.58
N LYS A 63 10.85 14.89 -2.91
CA LYS A 63 9.87 15.96 -3.20
C LYS A 63 8.89 15.63 -4.34
N ASP A 64 9.26 14.73 -5.24
CA ASP A 64 8.39 14.25 -6.33
C ASP A 64 7.42 13.14 -5.87
N GLY A 65 7.60 12.64 -4.64
CA GLY A 65 6.94 11.45 -4.14
C GLY A 65 7.59 10.15 -4.63
N TYR A 66 7.33 9.06 -3.91
CA TYR A 66 7.69 7.70 -4.30
C TYR A 66 6.61 7.03 -5.14
N LEU A 67 5.38 7.53 -5.04
CA LEU A 67 4.22 7.03 -5.75
C LEU A 67 3.46 8.22 -6.34
N LYS A 68 3.11 8.16 -7.62
CA LYS A 68 2.35 9.25 -8.27
C LYS A 68 0.96 9.45 -7.67
N LYS A 69 0.32 8.33 -7.31
CA LYS A 69 -0.96 8.28 -6.61
C LYS A 69 -1.06 6.96 -5.86
N LEU A 70 -1.81 6.95 -4.77
CA LEU A 70 -2.15 5.70 -4.10
C LEU A 70 -3.15 4.93 -4.97
N PRO A 71 -2.80 3.70 -5.42
CA PRO A 71 -3.81 2.83 -5.98
C PRO A 71 -4.80 2.46 -4.88
N VAL A 72 -6.06 2.32 -5.28
CA VAL A 72 -7.08 1.67 -4.47
C VAL A 72 -7.16 0.23 -4.93
N ASP A 73 -7.53 -0.66 -4.02
CA ASP A 73 -7.74 -2.03 -4.40
C ASP A 73 -8.91 -2.15 -5.40
N PRO A 74 -8.99 -3.25 -6.17
CA PRO A 74 -10.01 -3.42 -7.20
C PRO A 74 -11.43 -3.68 -6.67
N TRP A 75 -11.62 -3.68 -5.36
CA TRP A 75 -12.91 -3.66 -4.69
C TRP A 75 -13.27 -2.25 -4.18
N GLY A 76 -12.38 -1.27 -4.36
CA GLY A 76 -12.59 0.12 -4.00
C GLY A 76 -12.11 0.48 -2.59
N ASN A 77 -11.45 -0.43 -1.88
CA ASN A 77 -10.94 -0.13 -0.55
C ASN A 77 -9.49 0.39 -0.62
N PRO A 78 -9.11 1.31 0.28
CA PRO A 78 -7.72 1.71 0.43
C PRO A 78 -6.87 0.55 0.95
N TYR A 79 -5.60 0.51 0.54
CA TYR A 79 -4.64 -0.44 1.10
C TYR A 79 -4.32 -0.09 2.54
N GLN A 80 -4.29 -1.11 3.38
CA GLN A 80 -3.94 -0.98 4.79
C GLN A 80 -2.46 -1.22 4.98
N TYR A 81 -1.87 -0.28 5.71
CA TYR A 81 -0.46 -0.27 6.03
C TYR A 81 -0.28 -0.15 7.53
N LEU A 82 0.64 -0.95 8.06
CA LEU A 82 0.93 -0.98 9.48
C LEU A 82 2.44 -1.11 9.68
N ALA A 83 3.02 -0.19 10.44
CA ALA A 83 4.42 -0.19 10.81
C ALA A 83 4.62 0.29 12.26
N PRO A 84 5.34 -0.47 13.10
CA PRO A 84 6.03 -1.73 12.80
C PRO A 84 5.05 -2.90 12.57
N GLY A 85 5.36 -3.76 11.60
CA GLY A 85 4.55 -4.94 11.30
C GLY A 85 4.66 -6.03 12.38
N THR A 86 3.70 -6.95 12.38
CA THR A 86 3.62 -8.09 13.32
C THR A 86 4.71 -9.12 13.05
N LYS A 87 5.09 -9.31 11.78
CA LYS A 87 6.10 -10.31 11.36
C LYS A 87 7.32 -9.71 10.68
N GLY A 88 7.41 -8.38 10.62
CA GLY A 88 8.42 -7.71 9.82
C GLY A 88 8.42 -6.20 10.01
N PRO A 89 9.15 -5.47 9.15
CA PRO A 89 9.25 -4.02 9.28
C PRO A 89 7.91 -3.31 9.04
N PHE A 90 7.07 -3.85 8.17
CA PHE A 90 5.72 -3.36 7.91
C PHE A 90 4.81 -4.50 7.44
N ASP A 91 3.51 -4.33 7.63
CA ASP A 91 2.46 -5.13 7.01
C ASP A 91 1.72 -4.26 5.99
N LEU A 92 1.50 -4.81 4.80
CA LEU A 92 0.74 -4.19 3.73
C LEU A 92 -0.26 -5.20 3.18
N TYR A 93 -1.55 -4.88 3.27
CA TYR A 93 -2.63 -5.78 2.87
C TYR A 93 -3.83 -4.99 2.34
N SER A 94 -4.72 -5.68 1.62
CA SER A 94 -6.01 -5.16 1.17
C SER A 94 -7.12 -5.92 1.89
N LEU A 95 -8.22 -5.22 2.14
CA LEU A 95 -9.44 -5.80 2.74
C LEU A 95 -10.19 -6.70 1.76
N GLY A 96 -9.84 -6.66 0.46
CA GLY A 96 -10.42 -7.52 -0.56
C GLY A 96 -11.92 -7.31 -0.76
N ALA A 97 -12.60 -8.36 -1.21
CA ALA A 97 -14.05 -8.35 -1.43
C ALA A 97 -14.87 -8.32 -0.13
N ASP A 98 -14.30 -8.83 0.96
CA ASP A 98 -14.99 -8.94 2.25
C ASP A 98 -15.00 -7.60 3.01
N GLY A 99 -14.05 -6.72 2.72
CA GLY A 99 -13.94 -5.43 3.39
C GLY A 99 -13.50 -5.54 4.86
N LYS A 100 -13.07 -6.72 5.33
CA LYS A 100 -12.70 -6.99 6.72
C LYS A 100 -11.56 -8.00 6.85
#